data_AF-A0A133UQP1-F1
#
_entry.id   AF-A0A133UQP1-F1
#
_cell.length_a   1.000
_cell.length_b   1.000
_cell.length_c   1.000
_cell.angle_alpha   90.00
_cell.angle_beta   90.00
_cell.angle_gamma   90.00
#
_symmetry.space_group_name_H-M   'P 1'
#
loop_
_entity.id
_entity.type
_entity.pdbx_description
1 polymer ?
#
loop_
_entity_poly.entity_id
_entity_poly.type
_entity_poly.pdbx_seq_one_letter_code
_entity_poly.pdbx_strand_id
1 'polypeptide(L)'
;MDRVKTKDRSCTELTIDFVRDYCKFGPERVYLLTAIARMKDNPLSSSEEIVFQEVVGNKDDVQKKYSKLRAVAAGYAENGETYNFRLYLSVNARNTTKAYFNFRSRMNERIRERLNGADSRGEFKGVDRRWLSELSKPSSKDETRFLIDVDEDDQLSVDEVRDVLVDETTILAECRTPNGWHIVTSPFNYNDLPVKLEIKTDALLFLEHICKSR
;
A
#
# COMPACT_ATOMS: atom_id res chain seq x y z
N MET A 1 29.73 -6.09 34.31
CA MET A 1 29.50 -5.58 32.93
C MET A 1 28.36 -6.38 32.35
N ASP A 2 27.14 -5.90 32.55
CA ASP A 2 25.94 -6.53 32.02
C ASP A 2 25.94 -6.40 30.50
N ARG A 3 26.03 -7.54 29.83
CA ARG A 3 25.72 -7.64 28.40
C ARG A 3 24.23 -7.35 28.25
N VAL A 4 23.90 -6.12 27.88
CA VAL A 4 22.56 -5.75 27.42
C VAL A 4 22.20 -6.71 26.29
N LYS A 5 21.28 -7.64 26.58
CA LYS A 5 20.65 -8.48 25.57
C LYS A 5 19.85 -7.56 24.67
N THR A 6 20.39 -7.23 23.50
CA THR A 6 19.62 -6.65 22.40
C THR A 6 18.49 -7.63 22.11
N LYS A 7 17.28 -7.28 22.53
CA LYS A 7 16.08 -8.10 22.33
C LYS A 7 15.84 -8.15 20.83
N ASP A 8 15.92 -9.34 20.22
CA ASP A 8 15.42 -9.56 18.86
C ASP A 8 13.98 -9.06 18.81
N ARG A 9 13.76 -7.93 18.13
CA ARG A 9 12.42 -7.39 17.91
C ARG A 9 11.70 -8.30 16.94
N SER A 10 10.41 -8.55 17.20
CA SER A 10 9.61 -9.35 16.27
C SER A 10 9.45 -8.60 14.93
N CYS A 11 9.33 -9.34 13.82
CA CYS A 11 9.09 -8.78 12.48
C CYS A 11 7.91 -7.77 12.49
N THR A 12 6.87 -8.06 13.28
CA THR A 12 5.72 -7.18 13.49
C THR A 12 6.08 -5.83 14.12
N GLU A 13 6.92 -5.81 15.15
CA GLU A 13 7.35 -4.56 15.79
C GLU A 13 8.14 -3.69 14.81
N LEU A 14 9.03 -4.32 14.01
CA LEU A 14 9.79 -3.62 12.98
C LEU A 14 8.88 -3.02 11.90
N THR A 15 7.86 -3.75 11.44
CA THR A 15 6.88 -3.24 10.46
C THR A 15 6.09 -2.06 11.02
N ILE A 16 5.62 -2.14 12.27
CA ILE A 16 4.86 -1.05 12.90
C ILE A 16 5.73 0.20 13.05
N ASP A 17 6.97 0.04 13.53
CA ASP A 17 7.92 1.14 13.70
C ASP A 17 8.27 1.78 12.35
N PHE A 18 8.51 0.95 11.32
CA PHE A 18 8.72 1.43 9.96
C PHE A 18 7.55 2.30 9.47
N VAL A 19 6.31 1.82 9.57
CA VAL A 19 5.13 2.59 9.13
C VAL A 19 5.01 3.90 9.92
N ARG A 20 5.30 3.86 11.22
CA ARG A 20 5.27 5.02 12.13
C ARG A 20 6.27 6.11 11.75
N ASP A 21 7.41 5.73 11.20
CA ASP A 21 8.49 6.67 10.87
C ASP A 21 8.46 7.10 9.40
N TYR A 22 8.03 6.21 8.50
CA TYR A 22 7.87 6.48 7.08
C TYR A 22 6.67 7.40 6.77
N CYS A 23 5.56 7.25 7.50
CA CYS A 23 4.32 7.99 7.24
C CYS A 23 4.39 9.41 7.79
N LYS A 24 4.18 10.41 6.91
CA LYS A 24 4.04 11.82 7.31
C LYS A 24 2.56 12.18 7.43
N PHE A 25 2.03 12.02 8.64
CA PHE A 25 0.62 12.29 8.97
C PHE A 25 0.30 13.78 9.05
N GLY A 26 -0.98 14.11 8.84
CA GLY A 26 -1.53 15.47 8.90
C GLY A 26 -3.06 15.43 8.83
N PRO A 27 -3.75 16.57 9.02
CA PRO A 27 -5.22 16.60 9.19
C PRO A 27 -6.01 15.90 8.08
N GLU A 28 -5.56 16.02 6.83
CA GLU A 28 -6.20 15.40 5.65
C GLU A 28 -5.38 14.25 5.07
N ARG A 29 -4.23 13.93 5.67
CA ARG A 29 -3.24 13.00 5.13
C ARG A 29 -3.38 11.64 5.77
N VAL A 30 -3.67 10.64 4.94
CA VAL A 30 -3.82 9.26 5.38
C VAL A 30 -3.00 8.32 4.50
N TYR A 31 -2.58 7.20 5.06
CA TYR A 31 -1.96 6.11 4.32
C TYR A 31 -2.89 4.90 4.32
N LEU A 32 -2.77 4.05 3.30
CA LEU A 32 -3.58 2.84 3.16
C LEU A 32 -2.72 1.63 3.45
N LEU A 33 -3.05 0.91 4.53
CA LEU A 33 -2.57 -0.45 4.72
C LEU A 33 -3.49 -1.39 3.94
N THR A 34 -2.91 -2.24 3.11
CA THR A 34 -3.65 -3.14 2.22
C THR A 34 -3.08 -4.54 2.31
N ALA A 35 -3.92 -5.51 2.67
CA ALA A 35 -3.59 -6.93 2.61
C ALA A 35 -4.26 -7.54 1.38
N ILE A 36 -3.48 -8.22 0.54
CA ILE A 36 -3.94 -8.77 -0.75
C ILE A 36 -3.60 -10.25 -0.83
N ALA A 37 -4.60 -11.09 -1.07
CA ALA A 37 -4.40 -12.48 -1.49
C ALA A 37 -4.16 -12.50 -3.00
N ARG A 38 -2.90 -12.56 -3.41
CA ARG A 38 -2.54 -12.52 -4.84
C ARG A 38 -2.77 -13.88 -5.49
N MET A 39 -3.19 -13.87 -6.75
CA MET A 39 -3.30 -15.07 -7.60
C MET A 39 -1.98 -15.87 -7.71
N LYS A 40 -0.82 -15.19 -7.62
CA LYS A 40 0.49 -15.87 -7.67
C LYS A 40 0.73 -16.76 -6.46
N ASP A 41 0.09 -16.46 -5.33
CA ASP A 41 0.34 -17.14 -4.05
C ASP A 41 -0.85 -18.03 -3.61
N ASN A 42 -1.96 -18.00 -4.36
CA ASN A 42 -3.25 -18.58 -3.99
C ASN A 42 -4.00 -19.11 -5.22
N PRO A 43 -4.86 -20.13 -5.08
CA PRO A 43 -5.66 -20.70 -6.17
C PRO A 43 -6.88 -19.80 -6.54
N LEU A 44 -6.64 -18.51 -6.81
CA LEU A 44 -7.68 -17.51 -7.10
C LEU A 44 -7.72 -17.16 -8.58
N SER A 45 -8.90 -16.82 -9.10
CA SER A 45 -9.04 -16.09 -10.36
C SER A 45 -8.95 -14.57 -10.15
N SER A 46 -8.73 -13.81 -11.24
CA SER A 46 -8.58 -12.34 -11.16
C SER A 46 -9.82 -11.60 -10.64
N SER A 47 -11.01 -12.19 -10.80
CA SER A 47 -12.27 -11.67 -10.24
C SER A 47 -12.45 -11.97 -8.75
N GLU A 48 -11.57 -12.76 -8.15
CA GLU A 48 -11.65 -13.27 -6.77
C GLU A 48 -10.53 -12.72 -5.89
N GLU A 49 -9.81 -11.66 -6.31
CA GLU A 49 -8.76 -11.06 -5.48
C GLU A 49 -9.36 -10.55 -4.16
N ILE A 50 -8.96 -11.20 -3.06
CA ILE A 50 -9.40 -10.83 -1.72
C ILE A 50 -8.51 -9.71 -1.22
N VAL A 51 -9.13 -8.56 -0.93
CA VAL A 51 -8.44 -7.35 -0.49
C VAL A 51 -9.07 -6.84 0.80
N PHE A 52 -8.24 -6.66 1.82
CA PHE A 52 -8.58 -5.94 3.05
C PHE A 52 -7.79 -4.65 3.12
N GLN A 53 -8.45 -3.58 3.55
CA GLN A 53 -7.83 -2.27 3.66
C GLN A 53 -8.14 -1.60 4.99
N GLU A 54 -7.15 -0.92 5.55
CA GLU A 54 -7.31 -0.04 6.69
C GLU A 54 -6.68 1.32 6.38
N VAL A 55 -7.39 2.38 6.77
CA VAL A 55 -6.91 3.77 6.66
C VAL A 55 -6.17 4.12 7.95
N VAL A 56 -4.95 4.61 7.79
CA VAL A 56 -4.09 5.07 8.90
C VAL A 56 -3.92 6.58 8.77
N GLY A 57 -4.52 7.33 9.70
CA GLY A 57 -4.51 8.80 9.67
C GLY A 57 -3.61 9.47 10.70
N ASN A 58 -3.05 8.72 11.65
CA ASN A 58 -2.15 9.23 12.66
C ASN A 58 -1.21 8.11 13.18
N LYS A 59 -0.16 8.53 13.89
CA LYS A 59 0.91 7.64 14.38
C LYS A 59 0.41 6.67 15.47
N ASP A 60 -0.55 7.10 16.27
CA ASP A 60 -1.07 6.34 17.41
C ASP A 60 -1.96 5.17 16.96
N ASP A 61 -2.69 5.35 15.85
CA ASP A 61 -3.55 4.33 15.28
C ASP A 61 -2.81 3.24 14.51
N VAL A 62 -1.55 3.44 14.13
CA VAL A 62 -0.78 2.50 13.29
C VAL A 62 -0.86 1.08 13.82
N GLN A 63 -0.54 0.87 15.10
CA GLN A 63 -0.52 -0.46 15.71
C GLN A 63 -1.91 -1.10 15.74
N LYS A 64 -2.94 -0.34 16.09
CA LYS A 64 -4.32 -0.82 16.12
C LYS A 64 -4.78 -1.26 14.72
N LYS A 65 -4.53 -0.43 13.71
CA LYS A 65 -4.91 -0.66 12.32
C LYS A 65 -4.16 -1.82 11.70
N TYR A 66 -2.84 -1.87 11.89
CA TYR A 66 -1.99 -2.98 11.48
C TYR A 66 -2.47 -4.30 12.13
N SER A 67 -2.62 -4.34 13.45
CA SER A 67 -3.02 -5.58 14.16
C SER A 67 -4.41 -6.06 13.74
N LYS A 68 -5.37 -5.14 13.55
CA LYS A 68 -6.70 -5.48 13.03
C LYS A 68 -6.60 -6.09 11.64
N LEU A 69 -5.90 -5.43 10.72
CA LEU A 69 -5.76 -5.89 9.34
C LEU A 69 -5.06 -7.26 9.27
N ARG A 70 -4.00 -7.43 10.05
CA ARG A 70 -3.25 -8.69 10.15
C ARG A 70 -4.11 -9.82 10.71
N ALA A 71 -4.90 -9.55 11.76
CA ALA A 71 -5.81 -10.55 12.33
C ALA A 71 -6.91 -10.97 11.35
N VAL A 72 -7.50 -10.00 10.63
CA VAL A 72 -8.51 -10.28 9.59
C VAL A 72 -7.90 -11.12 8.47
N ALA A 73 -6.75 -10.72 7.94
CA ALA A 73 -6.08 -11.45 6.86
C ALA A 73 -5.65 -12.87 7.29
N ALA A 74 -5.00 -13.01 8.45
CA ALA A 74 -4.52 -14.30 8.94
C ALA A 74 -5.66 -15.28 9.32
N GLY A 75 -6.81 -14.75 9.73
CA GLY A 75 -8.00 -15.52 10.08
C GLY A 75 -8.97 -15.75 8.93
N TYR A 76 -8.73 -15.16 7.75
CA TYR A 76 -9.66 -15.26 6.64
C TYR A 76 -9.63 -16.66 6.03
N ALA A 77 -10.81 -17.27 5.97
CA ALA A 77 -11.05 -18.51 5.29
C ALA A 77 -12.39 -18.44 4.57
N GLU A 78 -12.45 -18.95 3.36
CA GLU A 78 -13.66 -19.03 2.54
C GLU A 78 -13.77 -20.45 2.00
N ASN A 79 -14.95 -21.06 2.15
CA ASN A 79 -15.18 -22.46 1.74
C ASN A 79 -14.20 -23.48 2.33
N GLY A 80 -13.62 -23.19 3.51
CA GLY A 80 -12.63 -24.05 4.16
C GLY A 80 -11.20 -23.87 3.65
N GLU A 81 -10.99 -23.03 2.63
CA GLU A 81 -9.68 -22.68 2.12
C GLU A 81 -9.10 -21.48 2.86
N THR A 82 -7.79 -21.50 3.07
CA THR A 82 -7.03 -20.41 3.70
C THR A 82 -6.13 -19.77 2.67
N TYR A 83 -5.90 -18.47 2.82
CA TYR A 83 -5.16 -17.68 1.84
C TYR A 83 -3.90 -17.07 2.45
N ASN A 84 -2.86 -16.98 1.64
CA ASN A 84 -1.65 -16.23 1.95
C ASN A 84 -1.82 -14.79 1.50
N PHE A 85 -1.59 -13.85 2.40
CA PHE A 85 -1.70 -12.43 2.09
C PHE A 85 -0.32 -11.78 2.05
N ARG A 86 -0.19 -10.78 1.19
CA ARG A 86 0.92 -9.83 1.24
C ARG A 86 0.39 -8.51 1.79
N LEU A 87 1.08 -7.97 2.79
CA LEU A 87 0.77 -6.68 3.38
C LEU A 87 1.56 -5.59 2.66
N TYR A 88 0.85 -4.50 2.34
CA TYR A 88 1.41 -3.33 1.69
C TYR A 88 0.99 -2.04 2.38
N LEU A 89 1.77 -0.99 2.14
CA LEU A 89 1.46 0.39 2.45
C LEU A 89 1.39 1.22 1.15
N SER A 90 0.45 2.15 1.03
CA SER A 90 0.51 3.13 -0.06
C SER A 90 1.80 3.95 0.04
N VAL A 91 2.58 3.99 -1.05
CA VAL A 91 3.84 4.77 -1.10
C VAL A 91 3.57 6.24 -0.77
N ASN A 92 2.48 6.77 -1.33
CA ASN A 92 2.07 8.16 -1.15
C ASN A 92 0.92 8.27 -0.14
N ALA A 93 0.93 9.33 0.67
CA ALA A 93 -0.24 9.78 1.39
C ALA A 93 -1.39 10.10 0.43
N ARG A 94 -2.61 9.83 0.90
CA ARG A 94 -3.87 10.21 0.27
C ARG A 94 -4.46 11.41 1.00
N ASN A 95 -5.09 12.30 0.24
CA ASN A 95 -5.81 13.46 0.74
C ASN A 95 -7.29 13.10 0.87
N THR A 96 -7.80 13.07 2.09
CA THR A 96 -9.20 12.72 2.38
C THR A 96 -10.18 13.76 1.83
N THR A 97 -9.82 15.04 1.80
CA THR A 97 -10.65 16.11 1.25
C THR A 97 -10.81 15.97 -0.27
N LYS A 98 -9.72 15.75 -1.01
CA LYS A 98 -9.77 15.45 -2.46
C LYS A 98 -10.62 14.21 -2.73
N ALA A 99 -10.38 13.14 -1.98
CA ALA A 99 -11.16 11.90 -2.10
C ALA A 99 -12.65 12.16 -1.85
N TYR A 100 -13.01 12.96 -0.84
CA TYR A 100 -14.40 13.28 -0.48
C TYR A 100 -15.12 14.00 -1.61
N PHE A 101 -14.52 15.03 -2.18
CA PHE A 101 -15.14 15.76 -3.29
C PHE A 101 -15.24 14.90 -4.56
N ASN A 102 -14.25 14.06 -4.84
CA ASN A 102 -14.31 13.10 -5.94
C ASN A 102 -15.44 12.08 -5.72
N PHE A 103 -15.53 11.53 -4.51
CA PHE A 103 -16.55 10.56 -4.13
C PHE A 103 -17.96 11.15 -4.24
N ARG A 104 -18.17 12.35 -3.70
CA ARG A 104 -19.45 13.07 -3.79
C ARG A 104 -19.84 13.34 -5.23
N SER A 105 -18.91 13.78 -6.07
CA SER A 105 -19.16 14.04 -7.49
C SER A 105 -19.62 12.77 -8.21
N ARG A 106 -18.94 11.64 -7.97
CA ARG A 106 -19.35 10.34 -8.52
C ARG A 106 -20.71 9.88 -8.01
N MET A 107 -21.04 10.14 -6.75
CA MET A 107 -22.35 9.77 -6.22
C MET A 107 -23.47 10.61 -6.84
N ASN A 108 -23.25 11.91 -7.06
CA ASN A 108 -24.20 12.76 -7.76
C ASN A 108 -24.44 12.27 -9.20
N GLU A 109 -23.40 11.82 -9.91
CA GLU A 109 -23.54 11.26 -11.25
C GLU A 109 -24.46 10.04 -11.26
N ARG A 110 -24.21 9.08 -10.37
CA ARG A 110 -25.03 7.86 -10.26
C ARG A 110 -26.48 8.14 -9.89
N ILE A 111 -26.71 9.15 -9.04
CA ILE A 111 -28.07 9.61 -8.75
C ILE A 111 -28.74 10.14 -10.01
N ARG A 112 -28.03 10.94 -10.82
CA ARG A 112 -28.54 11.44 -12.10
C ARG A 112 -28.85 10.31 -13.08
N GLU A 113 -27.93 9.36 -13.25
CA GLU A 113 -28.11 8.18 -14.10
C GLU A 113 -29.36 7.38 -13.67
N ARG A 114 -29.56 7.21 -12.36
CA ARG A 114 -30.75 6.55 -11.81
C ARG A 114 -32.04 7.29 -12.14
N LEU A 115 -32.06 8.60 -11.94
CA LEU A 115 -33.22 9.43 -12.24
C LEU A 115 -33.56 9.41 -13.74
N ASN A 116 -32.56 9.14 -14.59
CA ASN A 116 -32.70 8.96 -16.03
C ASN A 116 -32.98 7.50 -16.45
N GLY A 117 -33.31 6.61 -15.52
CA GLY A 117 -33.79 5.25 -15.81
C GLY A 117 -32.75 4.13 -15.77
N ALA A 118 -31.49 4.41 -15.37
CA ALA A 118 -30.50 3.35 -15.16
C ALA A 118 -30.84 2.50 -13.92
N ASP A 119 -30.73 1.17 -14.01
CA ASP A 119 -30.88 0.28 -12.85
C ASP A 119 -29.59 0.25 -12.02
N SER A 120 -29.41 1.30 -11.21
CA SER A 120 -28.23 1.49 -10.37
C SER A 120 -28.45 1.08 -8.91
N ARG A 121 -29.42 0.18 -8.61
CA ARG A 121 -29.68 -0.25 -7.21
C ARG A 121 -28.46 -0.89 -6.53
N GLY A 122 -27.68 -1.66 -7.28
CA GLY A 122 -26.40 -2.22 -6.81
C GLY A 122 -25.35 -1.14 -6.52
N GLU A 123 -25.51 0.05 -7.12
CA GLU A 123 -24.55 1.14 -7.00
C GLU A 123 -24.59 1.91 -5.68
N PHE A 124 -25.62 1.68 -4.87
CA PHE A 124 -25.72 2.26 -3.53
C PHE A 124 -25.32 1.26 -2.45
N LYS A 125 -25.04 -0.01 -2.81
CA LYS A 125 -24.48 -1.00 -1.88
C LYS A 125 -22.98 -0.77 -1.69
N GLY A 126 -22.51 -0.94 -0.45
CA GLY A 126 -21.09 -0.89 -0.11
C GLY A 126 -20.47 0.51 -0.24
N VAL A 127 -21.14 1.52 0.29
CA VAL A 127 -20.68 2.93 0.30
C VAL A 127 -19.25 3.03 0.85
N ASP A 128 -18.95 2.36 1.95
CA ASP A 128 -17.61 2.38 2.57
C ASP A 128 -16.52 1.83 1.64
N ARG A 129 -16.81 0.74 0.92
CA ARG A 129 -15.87 0.17 -0.06
C ARG A 129 -15.64 1.12 -1.23
N ARG A 130 -16.68 1.82 -1.67
CA ARG A 130 -16.58 2.83 -2.74
C ARG A 130 -15.77 4.05 -2.27
N TRP A 131 -15.95 4.46 -1.02
CA TRP A 131 -15.14 5.49 -0.40
C TRP A 131 -13.66 5.12 -0.40
N LEU A 132 -13.31 3.92 0.08
CA LEU A 132 -11.93 3.43 0.07
C LEU A 132 -11.36 3.31 -1.35
N SER A 133 -12.18 2.87 -2.32
CA SER A 133 -11.79 2.83 -3.73
C SER A 133 -11.46 4.23 -4.26
N GLU A 134 -12.21 5.26 -3.89
CA GLU A 134 -11.91 6.63 -4.31
C GLU A 134 -10.66 7.19 -3.63
N LEU A 135 -10.50 6.90 -2.35
CA LEU A 135 -9.32 7.27 -1.58
C LEU A 135 -8.04 6.63 -2.14
N SER A 136 -8.14 5.42 -2.69
CA SER A 136 -7.01 4.68 -3.29
C SER A 136 -6.56 5.21 -4.65
N LYS A 137 -7.31 6.12 -5.29
CA LYS A 137 -7.01 6.58 -6.65
C LYS A 137 -5.85 7.59 -6.70
N PRO A 138 -5.14 7.67 -7.85
CA PRO A 138 -4.12 8.69 -8.07
C PRO A 138 -4.65 10.13 -7.93
N SER A 139 -5.91 10.39 -8.27
CA SER A 139 -6.55 11.70 -8.10
C SER A 139 -6.70 12.14 -6.64
N SER A 140 -6.60 11.19 -5.71
CA SER A 140 -6.66 11.43 -4.26
C SER A 140 -5.27 11.49 -3.64
N LYS A 141 -4.19 11.51 -4.44
CA LYS A 141 -2.81 11.58 -3.94
C LYS A 141 -2.50 12.96 -3.32
N ASP A 142 -1.82 12.97 -2.19
CA ASP A 142 -1.40 14.18 -1.48
C ASP A 142 0.08 14.53 -1.67
N GLU A 143 0.92 13.55 -2.00
CA GLU A 143 2.35 13.72 -2.25
C GLU A 143 2.83 12.89 -3.44
N THR A 144 4.00 13.22 -3.99
CA THR A 144 4.58 12.44 -5.09
C THR A 144 5.94 11.93 -4.68
N ARG A 145 5.99 10.67 -4.25
CA ARG A 145 7.19 9.85 -4.12
C ARG A 145 7.20 8.85 -5.27
N PHE A 146 8.38 8.37 -5.61
CA PHE A 146 8.54 7.32 -6.60
C PHE A 146 8.93 6.02 -5.91
N LEU A 147 8.39 4.90 -6.40
CA LEU A 147 8.83 3.56 -6.04
C LEU A 147 9.55 2.97 -7.25
N ILE A 148 10.79 2.58 -7.03
CA ILE A 148 11.61 1.83 -7.97
C ILE A 148 11.53 0.36 -7.54
N ASP A 149 11.09 -0.49 -8.45
CA ASP A 149 11.05 -1.95 -8.28
C ASP A 149 12.33 -2.50 -8.90
N VAL A 150 13.12 -3.25 -8.11
CA VAL A 150 14.37 -3.89 -8.55
C VAL A 150 14.23 -5.39 -8.30
N ASP A 151 13.98 -6.16 -9.35
CA ASP A 151 13.86 -7.61 -9.28
C ASP A 151 15.25 -8.28 -9.22
N GLU A 152 15.35 -9.47 -8.63
CA GLU A 152 16.62 -10.22 -8.53
C GLU A 152 17.22 -10.63 -9.88
N ASP A 153 16.36 -10.75 -10.90
CA ASP A 153 16.74 -11.09 -12.26
C ASP A 153 17.05 -9.85 -13.12
N ASP A 154 16.97 -8.64 -12.54
CA ASP A 154 17.29 -7.40 -13.25
C ASP A 154 18.78 -7.31 -13.58
N GLN A 155 19.09 -6.56 -14.65
CA GLN A 155 20.47 -6.35 -15.10
C GLN A 155 21.32 -5.57 -14.09
N LEU A 156 20.67 -4.76 -13.26
CA LEU A 156 21.31 -3.94 -12.25
C LEU A 156 20.93 -4.47 -10.87
N SER A 157 21.94 -4.64 -10.03
CA SER A 157 21.75 -4.93 -8.62
C SER A 157 21.17 -3.73 -7.86
N VAL A 158 20.58 -4.00 -6.69
CA VAL A 158 20.06 -2.94 -5.80
C VAL A 158 21.13 -1.90 -5.42
N ASP A 159 22.39 -2.32 -5.29
CA ASP A 159 23.49 -1.42 -4.93
C ASP A 159 23.85 -0.50 -6.11
N GLU A 160 23.89 -1.02 -7.34
CA GLU A 160 24.09 -0.20 -8.54
C GLU A 160 22.94 0.78 -8.76
N VAL A 161 21.69 0.36 -8.52
CA VAL A 161 20.54 1.26 -8.56
C VAL A 161 20.64 2.33 -7.48
N ARG A 162 21.08 1.99 -6.26
CA ARG A 162 21.29 2.95 -5.17
C ARG A 162 22.32 4.01 -5.55
N ASP A 163 23.44 3.59 -6.13
CA ASP A 163 24.53 4.48 -6.53
C ASP A 163 24.08 5.46 -7.62
N VAL A 164 23.25 5.02 -8.58
CA VAL A 164 22.65 5.91 -9.57
C VAL A 164 21.69 6.92 -8.92
N LEU A 165 20.89 6.47 -7.94
CA LEU A 165 19.85 7.31 -7.35
C LEU A 165 20.38 8.34 -6.36
N VAL A 166 21.50 8.10 -5.68
CA VAL A 166 22.00 8.99 -4.61
C VAL A 166 22.42 10.36 -5.15
N ASP A 167 22.88 10.42 -6.40
CA ASP A 167 23.28 11.67 -7.07
C ASP A 167 22.07 12.46 -7.61
N GLU A 168 20.94 11.79 -7.84
CA GLU A 168 19.76 12.35 -8.51
C GLU A 168 18.62 12.69 -7.53
N THR A 169 18.53 11.98 -6.41
CA THR A 169 17.41 12.11 -5.46
C THR A 169 17.75 11.65 -4.06
N THR A 170 16.85 11.91 -3.11
CA THR A 170 16.92 11.37 -1.75
C THR A 170 16.14 10.06 -1.65
N ILE A 171 16.83 8.99 -1.27
CA ILE A 171 16.23 7.71 -0.90
C ILE A 171 15.55 7.86 0.48
N LEU A 172 14.26 7.54 0.53
CA LEU A 172 13.40 7.69 1.70
C LEU A 172 13.19 6.36 2.44
N ALA A 173 13.19 5.25 1.72
CA ALA A 173 13.06 3.91 2.28
C ALA A 173 13.58 2.86 1.30
N GLU A 174 14.07 1.74 1.84
CA GLU A 174 14.41 0.54 1.10
C GLU A 174 13.75 -0.64 1.80
N CYS A 175 13.05 -1.50 1.05
CA CYS A 175 12.34 -2.64 1.60
C CYS A 175 12.60 -3.88 0.75
N ARG A 176 13.04 -4.96 1.38
CA ARG A 176 13.18 -6.25 0.71
C ARG A 176 11.79 -6.78 0.34
N THR A 177 11.62 -7.18 -0.91
CA THR A 177 10.45 -7.88 -1.40
C THR A 177 10.78 -9.37 -1.58
N PRO A 178 9.79 -10.24 -1.84
CA PRO A 178 10.06 -11.66 -2.03
C PRO A 178 11.00 -11.99 -3.20
N ASN A 179 11.03 -11.13 -4.22
CA ASN A 179 11.77 -11.37 -5.47
C ASN A 179 12.75 -10.23 -5.79
N GLY A 180 13.04 -9.33 -4.85
CA GLY A 180 13.69 -8.07 -5.20
C GLY A 180 13.69 -7.05 -4.07
N TRP A 181 13.72 -5.77 -4.44
CA TRP A 181 13.73 -4.63 -3.54
C TRP A 181 12.80 -3.54 -4.06
N HIS A 182 12.11 -2.90 -3.13
CA HIS A 182 11.50 -1.61 -3.38
C HIS A 182 12.40 -0.52 -2.82
N ILE A 183 12.74 0.45 -3.65
CA ILE A 183 13.41 1.69 -3.23
C ILE A 183 12.43 2.84 -3.41
N VAL A 184 12.15 3.58 -2.35
CA VAL A 184 11.29 4.76 -2.39
C VAL A 184 12.13 6.02 -2.37
N THR A 185 11.85 6.96 -3.26
CA THR A 185 12.61 8.21 -3.38
C THR A 185 11.71 9.45 -3.36
N SER A 186 12.35 10.59 -3.07
CA SER A 186 11.79 11.90 -3.38
C SER A 186 11.63 12.07 -4.90
N PRO A 187 10.69 12.91 -5.37
CA PRO A 187 10.50 13.10 -6.80
C PRO A 187 11.72 13.77 -7.43
N PHE A 188 12.10 13.33 -8.62
CA PHE A 188 13.25 13.84 -9.40
C PHE A 188 12.99 13.70 -10.92
N ASN A 189 13.86 14.23 -11.77
CA ASN A 189 13.72 14.05 -13.21
C ASN A 189 14.32 12.72 -13.67
N TYR A 190 13.53 11.65 -13.67
CA TYR A 190 14.01 10.33 -14.04
C TYR A 190 14.17 10.11 -15.55
N ASN A 191 13.81 11.08 -16.40
CA ASN A 191 14.00 10.94 -17.85
C ASN A 191 15.46 11.05 -18.28
N ASP A 192 16.31 11.65 -17.44
CA ASP A 192 17.72 11.90 -17.75
C ASP A 192 18.63 10.79 -17.19
N LEU A 193 18.04 9.75 -16.58
CA LEU A 193 18.81 8.66 -16.01
C LEU A 193 19.59 7.91 -17.10
N PRO A 194 20.86 7.55 -16.84
CA PRO A 194 21.67 6.79 -17.79
C PRO A 194 21.17 5.34 -17.95
N VAL A 195 20.30 4.89 -17.05
CA VAL A 195 19.75 3.55 -16.99
C VAL A 195 18.23 3.59 -16.96
N LYS A 196 17.60 2.59 -17.56
CA LYS A 196 16.15 2.45 -17.55
C LYS A 196 15.72 1.67 -16.31
N LEU A 197 15.02 2.34 -15.40
CA LEU A 197 14.48 1.74 -14.17
C LEU A 197 12.94 1.61 -14.26
N GLU A 198 12.35 0.62 -13.59
CA GLU A 198 10.90 0.52 -13.44
C GLU A 198 10.43 1.48 -12.33
N ILE A 199 10.03 2.68 -12.73
CA ILE A 199 9.63 3.75 -11.82
C ILE A 199 8.11 3.88 -11.77
N LYS A 200 7.53 3.71 -10.58
CA LYS A 200 6.10 3.85 -10.30
C LYS A 200 5.86 5.14 -9.52
N THR A 201 5.04 6.04 -10.07
CA THR A 201 4.70 7.33 -9.44
C THR A 201 3.58 7.25 -8.40
N ASP A 202 2.90 6.09 -8.36
CA ASP A 202 1.94 5.70 -7.35
C ASP A 202 1.86 4.17 -7.27
N ALA A 203 2.16 3.61 -6.11
CA ALA A 203 2.30 2.17 -5.91
C ALA A 203 2.08 1.75 -4.46
N LEU A 204 2.17 0.45 -4.23
CA LEU A 204 2.09 -0.20 -2.93
C LEU A 204 3.49 -0.72 -2.53
N LEU A 205 4.00 -0.23 -1.40
CA LEU A 205 5.24 -0.67 -0.78
C LEU A 205 4.98 -1.96 0.02
N PHE A 206 5.63 -3.05 -0.36
CA PHE A 206 5.58 -4.32 0.37
C PHE A 206 6.14 -4.17 1.80
N LEU A 207 5.43 -4.74 2.77
CA LEU A 207 5.84 -4.75 4.18
C LEU A 207 6.17 -6.16 4.67
N GLU A 208 5.26 -7.11 4.49
CA GLU A 208 5.45 -8.48 4.98
C GLU A 208 4.50 -9.49 4.33
N HIS A 209 4.82 -10.77 4.50
CA HIS A 209 3.86 -11.86 4.30
C HIS A 209 3.03 -12.09 5.56
N ILE A 210 1.73 -12.26 5.37
CA ILE A 210 0.81 -12.73 6.39
C ILE A 210 0.39 -14.15 6.00
N CYS A 211 0.98 -15.12 6.69
CA CYS A 211 0.59 -16.51 6.63
C CYS A 211 -0.18 -16.86 7.92
N LYS A 212 -1.00 -17.91 7.87
CA LYS A 212 -1.66 -18.44 9.07
C LYS A 212 -0.61 -18.81 10.12
N SER A 213 -0.76 -18.30 11.35
CA SER A 213 -0.04 -18.86 12.49
C SER A 213 -0.51 -20.30 12.68
N ARG A 214 0.42 -21.25 12.59
CA ARG A 214 0.16 -22.66 12.92
C ARG A 214 -0.37 -22.81 14.33
#